data_AF-A0A8S9BFT8-F1
#
_entry.id   AF-A0A8S9BFT8-F1
#
_cell.length_a   1.000
_cell.length_b   1.000
_cell.length_c   1.000
_cell.angle_alpha   90.00
_cell.angle_beta   90.00
_cell.angle_gamma   90.00
#
_symmetry.space_group_name_H-M   'P 1'
#
loop_
_entity.id
_entity.type
_entity.pdbx_description
1 polymer ?
#
loop_
_entity_poly.entity_id
_entity_poly.type
_entity_poly.pdbx_seq_one_letter_code
_entity_poly.pdbx_strand_id
1 'polypeptide(L)'
;MANITRLSKDVGDVIAALISPLARASLGGAVTEVGLRFNFANADKKSARVWDMMFKDEKWIKEITNLKYDNTSLPNPTLIRHDLVKLYYRSLTPVYIALLVFNWSGDSRYLKEKFFASLREHDCNREAYEVRFKISNITLNIYDIVQRNAWIEMGDLSRLFHYRRRKLQTATLYH
;
A
#
# COMPACT_ATOMS: atom_id res chain seq x y z
N MET A 1 -28.08 -6.27 9.66
CA MET A 1 -27.45 -7.37 8.91
C MET A 1 -26.59 -6.75 7.82
N ALA A 2 -25.27 -6.76 7.97
CA ALA A 2 -24.35 -6.24 6.96
C ALA A 2 -24.10 -7.32 5.89
N ASN A 3 -24.39 -6.97 4.63
CA ASN A 3 -24.27 -7.87 3.50
C ASN A 3 -22.80 -7.91 3.05
N ILE A 4 -22.02 -8.82 3.64
CA ILE A 4 -20.61 -9.01 3.30
C ILE A 4 -20.53 -9.69 1.93
N THR A 5 -20.26 -8.90 0.89
CA THR A 5 -19.94 -9.43 -0.43
C THR A 5 -18.52 -10.01 -0.38
N ARG A 6 -18.43 -11.31 -0.09
CA ARG A 6 -17.19 -12.06 -0.30
C ARG A 6 -16.84 -11.98 -1.78
N LEU A 7 -15.67 -11.43 -2.10
CA LEU A 7 -15.09 -11.54 -3.44
C LEU A 7 -15.02 -13.02 -3.82
N SER A 8 -15.43 -13.35 -5.05
CA SER A 8 -15.32 -14.72 -5.53
C SER A 8 -13.86 -15.13 -5.51
N LYS A 9 -13.61 -16.42 -5.21
CA LYS A 9 -12.27 -17.02 -5.13
C LYS A 9 -11.43 -16.67 -6.36
N ASP A 10 -12.06 -16.65 -7.53
CA ASP A 10 -11.44 -16.30 -8.81
C ASP A 10 -10.88 -14.86 -8.86
N VAL A 11 -11.53 -13.90 -8.23
CA VAL A 11 -11.03 -12.50 -8.17
C VAL A 11 -9.85 -12.39 -7.19
N GLY A 12 -9.91 -13.13 -6.07
CA GLY A 12 -8.80 -13.23 -5.11
C GLY A 12 -7.55 -13.85 -5.74
N ASP A 13 -7.73 -14.93 -6.51
CA ASP A 13 -6.66 -15.65 -7.19
C ASP A 13 -6.02 -14.82 -8.32
N VAL A 14 -6.81 -14.01 -9.05
CA VAL A 14 -6.29 -13.08 -10.07
C VAL A 14 -5.45 -11.97 -9.45
N ILE A 15 -5.87 -11.43 -8.30
CA ILE A 15 -5.09 -10.41 -7.57
C ILE A 15 -3.80 -11.03 -7.02
N ALA A 16 -3.85 -12.24 -6.46
CA ALA A 16 -2.66 -12.96 -5.99
C ALA A 16 -1.69 -13.27 -7.14
N ALA A 17 -2.20 -13.66 -8.32
CA ALA A 17 -1.40 -13.92 -9.51
C ALA A 17 -0.69 -12.66 -10.03
N LEU A 18 -1.39 -11.51 -10.06
CA LEU A 18 -0.82 -10.22 -10.47
C LEU A 18 0.27 -9.70 -9.52
N ILE A 19 0.21 -10.09 -8.25
CA ILE A 19 1.17 -9.67 -7.22
C ILE A 19 2.36 -10.66 -7.12
N SER A 20 2.23 -11.85 -7.70
CA SER A 20 3.26 -12.90 -7.65
C SER A 20 4.58 -12.48 -8.33
N PRO A 21 5.75 -12.84 -7.76
CA PRO A 21 7.05 -12.59 -8.36
C PRO A 21 7.22 -13.21 -9.76
N LEU A 22 6.56 -14.33 -10.06
CA LEU A 22 6.58 -14.97 -11.37
C LEU A 22 5.88 -14.15 -12.46
N ALA A 23 4.78 -13.47 -12.14
CA ALA A 23 4.10 -12.57 -13.09
C ALA A 23 4.97 -11.35 -13.45
N ARG A 24 5.88 -10.93 -12.56
CA ARG A 24 6.85 -9.85 -12.83
C ARG A 24 7.87 -10.24 -13.89
N ALA A 25 8.28 -11.51 -13.94
CA ALA A 25 9.25 -12.00 -14.91
C ALA A 25 8.68 -12.09 -16.34
N SER A 26 7.39 -12.41 -16.50
CA SER A 26 6.75 -12.46 -17.83
C SER A 26 6.32 -11.08 -18.35
N LEU A 27 5.95 -10.14 -17.46
CA LEU A 27 5.65 -8.76 -17.83
C LEU A 27 6.90 -7.95 -18.24
N GLY A 28 8.09 -8.32 -17.73
CA GLY A 28 9.35 -7.72 -18.14
C GLY A 28 9.71 -7.93 -19.61
N GLY A 29 9.18 -8.98 -20.25
CA GLY A 29 9.41 -9.28 -21.67
C GLY A 29 8.41 -8.64 -22.64
N ALA A 30 7.22 -8.26 -22.18
CA ALA A 30 6.12 -7.80 -23.05
C ALA A 30 5.92 -6.27 -23.08
N VAL A 31 6.68 -5.49 -22.31
CA VAL A 31 6.50 -4.02 -22.16
C VAL A 31 7.64 -3.22 -22.79
N THR A 32 8.47 -3.84 -23.63
CA THR A 32 9.60 -3.17 -24.30
C THR A 32 9.24 -2.43 -25.59
N GLU A 33 7.98 -2.47 -26.07
CA GLU A 33 7.64 -1.89 -27.38
C GLU A 33 6.70 -0.68 -27.39
N VAL A 34 6.50 0.00 -26.26
CA VAL A 34 5.88 1.34 -26.27
C VAL A 34 6.58 2.29 -25.29
N GLY A 35 7.66 2.94 -25.76
CA GLY A 35 7.93 4.36 -25.54
C GLY A 35 7.86 4.96 -24.12
N LEU A 36 8.09 4.18 -23.06
CA LEU A 36 8.08 4.68 -21.68
C LEU A 36 9.44 4.46 -21.03
N ARG A 37 10.45 5.20 -21.50
CA ARG A 37 11.61 5.56 -20.66
C ARG A 37 11.10 6.53 -19.59
N PHE A 38 10.45 5.99 -18.55
CA PHE A 38 10.19 6.75 -17.33
C PHE A 38 11.55 7.13 -16.73
N ASN A 39 11.77 8.43 -16.52
CA ASN A 39 12.93 8.92 -15.79
C ASN A 39 12.83 8.45 -14.34
N PHE A 40 13.44 7.31 -14.03
CA PHE A 40 13.45 6.67 -12.71
C PHE A 40 13.84 7.65 -11.59
N ALA A 41 14.82 8.53 -11.83
CA ALA A 41 15.23 9.57 -10.88
C ALA A 41 14.11 10.55 -10.46
N ASN A 42 13.12 10.80 -11.33
CA ASN A 42 11.97 11.63 -11.01
C ASN A 42 10.84 10.82 -10.33
N ALA A 43 10.75 9.52 -10.62
CA ALA A 43 9.80 8.62 -9.96
C ALA A 43 10.19 8.41 -8.49
N ASP A 44 11.48 8.26 -8.19
CA ASP A 44 11.99 8.09 -6.83
C ASP A 44 11.71 9.32 -5.96
N LYS A 45 11.96 10.53 -6.49
CA LYS A 45 11.63 11.79 -5.81
C LYS A 45 10.13 11.96 -5.56
N LYS A 46 9.29 11.53 -6.51
CA LYS A 46 7.83 11.58 -6.38
C LYS A 46 7.33 10.55 -5.37
N SER A 47 7.93 9.36 -5.34
CA SER A 47 7.62 8.33 -4.36
C SER A 47 7.94 8.80 -2.95
N ALA A 48 9.18 9.25 -2.73
CA ALA A 48 9.64 9.79 -1.45
C ALA A 48 8.71 10.88 -0.92
N ARG A 49 8.26 11.79 -1.80
CA ARG A 49 7.32 12.86 -1.42
C ARG A 49 6.00 12.34 -0.86
N VAL A 50 5.47 11.22 -1.34
CA VAL A 50 4.20 10.64 -0.84
C VAL A 50 4.43 10.03 0.55
N TRP A 51 5.51 9.28 0.73
CA TRP A 51 5.90 8.74 2.03
C TRP A 51 6.13 9.85 3.06
N ASP A 52 6.80 10.94 2.66
CA ASP A 52 7.03 12.13 3.47
C ASP A 52 5.74 12.84 3.92
N MET A 53 4.59 12.62 3.27
CA MET A 53 3.31 13.20 3.72
C MET A 53 2.72 12.47 4.94
N MET A 54 3.22 11.28 5.24
CA MET A 54 2.69 10.38 6.28
C MET A 54 3.72 10.11 7.37
N PHE A 55 4.99 9.93 6.99
CA PHE A 55 6.09 9.64 7.89
C PHE A 55 6.92 10.90 8.14
N LYS A 56 7.38 11.07 9.39
CA LYS A 56 8.31 12.15 9.77
C LYS A 56 9.78 11.71 9.73
N ASP A 57 10.01 10.40 9.74
CA ASP A 57 11.32 9.76 9.61
C ASP A 57 11.18 8.36 8.98
N GLU A 58 12.30 7.78 8.58
CA GLU A 58 12.37 6.45 7.95
C GLU A 58 12.61 5.32 8.97
N LYS A 59 12.53 5.57 10.29
CA LYS A 59 13.00 4.60 11.30
C LYS A 59 12.23 3.29 11.22
N TRP A 60 10.91 3.36 11.26
CA TRP A 60 10.06 2.17 11.14
C TRP A 60 10.28 1.46 9.80
N ILE A 61 10.45 2.20 8.71
CA ILE A 61 10.61 1.61 7.38
C ILE A 61 11.94 0.86 7.27
N LYS A 62 13.03 1.41 7.81
CA LYS A 62 14.32 0.71 7.86
C LYS A 62 14.24 -0.54 8.70
N GLU A 63 13.55 -0.49 9.84
CA GLU A 63 13.41 -1.67 10.69
C GLU A 63 12.59 -2.78 10.03
N ILE A 64 11.47 -2.44 9.38
CA ILE A 64 10.63 -3.44 8.75
C ILE A 64 11.32 -4.09 7.55
N THR A 65 12.08 -3.33 6.74
CA THR A 65 12.84 -3.87 5.60
C THR A 65 14.05 -4.70 6.03
N ASN A 66 14.52 -4.52 7.27
CA ASN A 66 15.64 -5.27 7.85
C ASN A 66 15.20 -6.54 8.59
N LEU A 67 13.90 -6.81 8.69
CA LEU A 67 13.42 -8.07 9.25
C LEU A 67 13.91 -9.21 8.36
N LYS A 68 14.71 -10.10 8.96
CA LYS A 68 15.25 -11.27 8.29
C LYS A 68 14.32 -12.46 8.52
N TYR A 69 14.12 -13.21 7.45
CA TYR A 69 13.36 -14.46 7.48
C TYR A 69 14.14 -15.55 6.78
N ASP A 70 14.05 -16.76 7.33
CA ASP A 70 14.59 -17.94 6.68
C ASP A 70 13.75 -18.21 5.42
N ASN A 71 14.38 -18.12 4.26
CA ASN A 71 13.82 -18.48 2.94
C ASN A 71 12.57 -17.71 2.47
N THR A 72 12.28 -16.51 2.98
CA THR A 72 11.19 -15.66 2.45
C THR A 72 11.67 -14.28 2.02
N SER A 73 10.92 -13.65 1.13
CA SER A 73 11.18 -12.29 0.66
C SER A 73 11.12 -11.30 1.81
N LEU A 74 12.04 -10.33 1.82
CA LEU A 74 12.03 -9.22 2.77
C LEU A 74 10.68 -8.47 2.68
N PRO A 75 10.16 -7.97 3.82
CA PRO A 75 8.98 -7.12 3.82
C PRO A 75 9.16 -5.93 2.90
N ASN A 76 8.11 -5.59 2.16
CA ASN A 76 8.13 -4.45 1.25
C ASN A 76 6.90 -3.58 1.51
N PRO A 77 7.05 -2.53 2.36
CA PRO A 77 6.03 -1.52 2.55
C PRO A 77 5.55 -0.96 1.22
N THR A 78 4.26 -1.14 0.95
CA THR A 78 3.60 -0.82 -0.30
C THR A 78 2.32 -0.04 -0.02
N LEU A 79 2.18 1.12 -0.63
CA LEU A 79 0.94 1.88 -0.62
C LEU A 79 0.07 1.47 -1.79
N ILE A 80 -1.23 1.30 -1.54
CA ILE A 80 -2.23 0.93 -2.56
C ILE A 80 -3.29 2.00 -2.66
N ARG A 81 -3.57 2.45 -3.89
CA ARG A 81 -4.66 3.37 -4.25
C ARG A 81 -4.82 3.42 -5.78
N HIS A 82 -6.04 3.57 -6.28
CA HIS A 82 -6.30 3.65 -7.73
C HIS A 82 -5.77 4.91 -8.46
N ASP A 83 -5.36 5.95 -7.73
CA ASP A 83 -4.96 7.25 -8.30
C ASP A 83 -3.87 7.90 -7.45
N LEU A 84 -2.72 7.22 -7.42
CA LEU A 84 -1.50 7.71 -6.76
C LEU A 84 -0.93 8.95 -7.47
N VAL A 85 -1.18 9.11 -8.77
CA VAL A 85 -0.65 10.25 -9.55
C VAL A 85 -1.12 11.59 -8.99
N LYS A 86 -2.37 11.67 -8.50
CA LYS A 86 -2.89 12.88 -7.84
C LYS A 86 -2.14 13.28 -6.58
N LEU A 87 -1.48 12.35 -5.89
CA LEU A 87 -0.70 12.66 -4.69
C LEU A 87 0.58 13.43 -5.02
N TYR A 88 1.14 13.25 -6.21
CA TYR A 88 2.35 13.97 -6.62
C TYR A 88 2.15 15.49 -6.73
N TYR A 89 0.90 15.92 -6.92
CA TYR A 89 0.54 17.32 -7.13
C TYR A 89 -0.07 18.00 -5.89
N ARG A 90 -0.01 17.37 -4.70
CA ARG A 90 -0.56 17.92 -3.44
C ARG A 90 -2.02 18.38 -3.59
N SER A 91 -2.88 17.51 -4.14
CA SER A 91 -4.32 17.77 -4.15
C SER A 91 -4.85 17.97 -2.72
N LEU A 92 -5.72 18.96 -2.50
CA LEU A 92 -6.40 19.18 -1.22
C LEU A 92 -7.53 18.18 -0.95
N THR A 93 -7.92 17.39 -1.97
CA THR A 93 -8.98 16.40 -1.86
C THR A 93 -8.60 15.30 -0.87
N PRO A 94 -9.50 14.85 0.01
CA PRO A 94 -9.25 13.70 0.89
C PRO A 94 -8.77 12.47 0.11
N VAL A 95 -7.73 11.82 0.63
CA VAL A 95 -7.12 10.65 -0.02
C VAL A 95 -7.16 9.47 0.93
N TYR A 96 -7.74 8.36 0.48
CA TYR A 96 -7.62 7.06 1.11
C TYR A 96 -6.48 6.24 0.50
N ILE A 97 -5.64 5.64 1.33
CA ILE A 97 -4.53 4.78 0.94
C ILE A 97 -4.51 3.57 1.88
N ALA A 98 -4.17 2.38 1.40
CA ALA A 98 -3.83 1.25 2.27
C ALA A 98 -2.32 1.01 2.28
N LEU A 99 -1.74 0.78 3.47
CA LEU A 99 -0.34 0.39 3.63
C LEU A 99 -0.24 -1.10 3.91
N LEU A 100 0.44 -1.81 3.02
CA LEU A 100 0.74 -3.24 3.15
C LEU A 100 2.22 -3.43 3.38
N VAL A 101 2.60 -4.41 4.17
CA VAL A 101 4.00 -4.75 4.44
C VAL A 101 4.35 -6.14 3.89
N PHE A 102 3.33 -6.95 3.55
CA PHE A 102 3.50 -8.32 3.05
C PHE A 102 4.42 -9.15 3.95
N ASN A 103 4.25 -9.01 5.26
CA ASN A 103 5.02 -9.74 6.24
C ASN A 103 4.38 -11.11 6.52
N TRP A 104 4.90 -12.15 5.89
CA TRP A 104 4.41 -13.52 6.04
C TRP A 104 4.60 -14.10 7.45
N SER A 105 5.59 -13.63 8.24
CA SER A 105 5.77 -14.09 9.62
C SER A 105 4.80 -13.41 10.59
N GLY A 106 4.31 -12.22 10.22
CA GLY A 106 3.48 -11.37 11.07
C GLY A 106 4.26 -10.56 12.10
N ASP A 107 5.59 -10.46 12.01
CA ASP A 107 6.41 -9.73 13.00
C ASP A 107 6.28 -8.20 12.92
N SER A 108 5.69 -7.68 11.84
CA SER A 108 5.40 -6.25 11.65
C SER A 108 4.63 -5.66 12.83
N ARG A 109 3.77 -6.46 13.46
CA ARG A 109 2.98 -6.10 14.64
C ARG A 109 3.82 -5.75 15.86
N TYR A 110 4.99 -6.35 16.03
CA TYR A 110 5.89 -6.03 17.15
C TYR A 110 6.56 -4.66 16.96
N LEU A 111 6.55 -4.14 15.74
CA LEU A 111 7.02 -2.79 15.42
C LEU A 111 5.90 -1.75 15.42
N LYS A 112 4.69 -2.09 15.90
CA LYS A 112 3.52 -1.20 15.91
C LYS A 112 3.79 0.12 16.64
N GLU A 113 4.43 0.08 17.82
CA GLU A 113 4.75 1.31 18.56
C GLU A 113 5.69 2.21 17.78
N LYS A 114 6.71 1.62 17.13
CA LYS A 114 7.64 2.33 16.27
C LYS A 114 6.98 2.86 15.01
N PHE A 115 6.03 2.13 14.43
CA PHE A 115 5.20 2.59 13.32
C PHE A 115 4.51 3.90 13.68
N PHE A 116 3.71 3.92 14.76
CA PHE A 116 3.02 5.13 15.21
C PHE A 116 4.00 6.25 15.59
N ALA A 117 5.13 5.90 16.20
CA ALA A 117 6.16 6.87 16.55
C ALA A 117 6.82 7.51 15.32
N SER A 118 6.89 6.84 14.16
CA SER A 118 7.43 7.37 12.91
C SER A 118 6.40 8.16 12.07
N LEU A 119 5.12 8.13 12.45
CA LEU A 119 4.09 8.91 11.76
C LEU A 119 4.19 10.41 12.10
N ARG A 120 3.77 11.25 11.14
CA ARG A 120 3.46 12.67 11.37
C ARG A 120 2.23 12.81 12.28
N GLU A 121 1.92 14.04 12.68
CA GLU A 121 0.74 14.32 13.50
C GLU A 121 -0.55 13.78 12.86
N HIS A 122 -1.30 13.00 13.64
CA HIS A 122 -2.43 12.22 13.16
C HIS A 122 -3.46 11.96 14.24
N ASP A 123 -4.66 11.60 13.80
CA ASP A 123 -5.71 11.00 14.62
C ASP A 123 -5.87 9.53 14.23
N CYS A 124 -6.11 8.65 15.21
CA CYS A 124 -6.25 7.22 14.98
C CYS A 124 -7.69 6.77 15.25
N ASN A 125 -8.35 6.23 14.22
CA ASN A 125 -9.57 5.46 14.37
C ASN A 125 -9.21 3.97 14.48
N ARG A 126 -9.20 3.45 15.70
CA ARG A 126 -8.79 2.07 15.98
C ARG A 126 -9.79 1.02 15.48
N GLU A 127 -11.07 1.36 15.44
CA GLU A 127 -12.13 0.44 15.00
C GLU A 127 -12.07 0.20 13.49
N ALA A 128 -11.78 1.26 12.73
CA ALA A 128 -11.63 1.18 11.27
C ALA A 128 -10.21 0.81 10.81
N TYR A 129 -9.24 0.72 11.73
CA TYR A 129 -7.81 0.61 11.42
C TYR A 129 -7.30 1.73 10.51
N GLU A 130 -7.72 2.96 10.79
CA GLU A 130 -7.44 4.13 9.97
C GLU A 130 -6.65 5.18 10.75
N VAL A 131 -5.64 5.75 10.10
CA VAL A 131 -4.89 6.91 10.59
C VAL A 131 -5.17 8.08 9.68
N ARG A 132 -5.67 9.18 10.23
CA ARG A 132 -5.94 10.41 9.49
C ARG A 132 -4.85 11.44 9.79
N PHE A 133 -4.11 11.85 8.77
CA PHE A 133 -3.07 12.86 8.89
C PHE A 133 -3.66 14.27 8.79
N LYS A 134 -3.40 15.10 9.80
CA LYS A 134 -4.05 16.42 9.93
C LYS A 134 -3.68 17.39 8.81
N ILE A 135 -2.45 17.34 8.33
CA ILE A 135 -1.92 18.29 7.34
C ILE A 135 -2.16 17.82 5.90
N SER A 136 -1.94 16.53 5.61
CA SER A 136 -1.95 16.01 4.24
C SER A 136 -3.34 15.57 3.75
N ASN A 137 -4.35 15.56 4.62
CA ASN A 137 -5.71 15.07 4.32
C ASN A 137 -5.72 13.62 3.78
N ILE A 138 -4.71 12.85 4.18
CA ILE A 138 -4.57 11.42 3.88
C ILE A 138 -5.19 10.63 5.03
N THR A 139 -6.02 9.65 4.69
CA THR A 139 -6.42 8.55 5.56
C THR A 139 -5.69 7.30 5.11
N LEU A 140 -4.89 6.74 6.01
CA LEU A 140 -4.10 5.55 5.81
C LEU A 140 -4.75 4.37 6.53
N ASN A 141 -5.14 3.34 5.80
CA ASN A 141 -5.50 2.06 6.37
C ASN A 141 -4.23 1.32 6.80
N ILE A 142 -4.21 0.89 8.06
CA ILE A 142 -3.06 0.26 8.73
C ILE A 142 -3.39 -1.15 9.24
N TYR A 143 -4.43 -1.78 8.68
CA TYR A 143 -4.89 -3.10 9.12
C TYR A 143 -3.74 -4.12 9.11
N ASP A 144 -2.96 -4.19 8.04
CA ASP A 144 -1.83 -5.13 7.88
C ASP A 144 -0.68 -4.90 8.89
N ILE A 145 -0.60 -3.70 9.47
CA ILE A 145 0.39 -3.37 10.50
C ILE A 145 -0.08 -3.83 11.88
N VAL A 146 -1.38 -3.71 12.14
CA VAL A 146 -1.97 -3.90 13.47
C VAL A 146 -2.47 -5.32 13.67
N GLN A 147 -2.98 -5.95 12.62
CA GLN A 147 -3.58 -7.28 12.67
C GLN A 147 -2.66 -8.36 12.10
N ARG A 148 -2.77 -9.57 12.64
CA ARG A 148 -2.02 -10.76 12.21
C ARG A 148 -2.86 -11.60 11.25
N ASN A 149 -3.45 -10.96 10.24
CA ASN A 149 -4.33 -11.64 9.30
C ASN A 149 -3.73 -11.56 7.90
N ALA A 150 -3.80 -12.67 7.15
CA ALA A 150 -3.33 -12.74 5.76
C ALA A 150 -4.18 -11.88 4.79
N TRP A 151 -5.26 -11.27 5.27
CA TRP A 151 -6.24 -10.53 4.49
C TRP A 151 -6.51 -9.19 5.15
N ILE A 152 -6.71 -8.17 4.33
CA ILE A 152 -7.16 -6.86 4.79
C ILE A 152 -8.68 -6.88 4.76
N GLU A 153 -9.30 -6.50 5.86
CA GLU A 153 -10.75 -6.30 5.89
C GLU A 153 -11.07 -4.81 5.72
N MET A 154 -11.92 -4.50 4.75
CA MET A 154 -12.36 -3.15 4.46
C MET A 154 -13.83 -3.13 4.10
N GLY A 155 -14.57 -2.16 4.64
CA GLY A 155 -16.00 -2.00 4.37
C GLY A 155 -16.31 -1.45 2.97
N ASP A 156 -15.36 -0.75 2.33
CA ASP A 156 -15.55 -0.11 1.03
C ASP A 156 -14.29 -0.18 0.16
N LEU A 157 -14.29 -1.14 -0.78
CA LEU A 157 -13.18 -1.37 -1.72
C LEU A 157 -13.06 -0.27 -2.78
N SER A 158 -14.11 0.53 -3.03
CA SER A 158 -14.07 1.61 -4.03
C SER A 158 -13.04 2.70 -3.67
N ARG A 159 -12.60 2.73 -2.41
CA ARG A 159 -11.52 3.60 -1.91
C ARG A 159 -10.14 3.23 -2.44
N LEU A 160 -9.91 1.96 -2.76
CA LEU A 160 -8.62 1.44 -3.26
C LEU A 160 -8.65 1.10 -4.74
N PHE A 161 -9.83 0.74 -5.25
CA PHE A 161 -10.00 0.27 -6.60
C PHE A 161 -10.96 1.17 -7.37
N HIS A 162 -10.68 1.36 -8.65
CA HIS A 162 -11.52 2.11 -9.55
C HIS A 162 -11.87 1.28 -10.77
N TYR A 163 -13.13 1.33 -11.20
CA TYR A 163 -13.56 0.72 -12.44
C TYR A 163 -13.32 1.67 -13.61
N ARG A 164 -12.45 1.28 -14.54
CA ARG A 164 -12.23 2.02 -15.79
C ARG A 164 -12.33 1.07 -16.96
N ARG A 165 -13.19 1.40 -17.94
CA ARG A 165 -13.43 0.57 -19.14
C ARG A 165 -13.76 -0.89 -18.78
N ARG A 166 -14.64 -1.09 -17.78
CA ARG A 166 -15.05 -2.41 -17.24
C ARG A 166 -13.92 -3.25 -16.63
N LYS A 167 -12.76 -2.65 -16.35
CA LYS A 167 -11.65 -3.31 -15.63
C LYS A 167 -11.46 -2.66 -14.27
N LEU A 168 -11.30 -3.49 -13.24
CA LEU A 168 -10.88 -3.04 -11.92
C LEU A 168 -9.41 -2.60 -12.00
N GLN A 169 -9.11 -1.41 -11.52
CA GLN A 169 -7.77 -0.85 -11.54
C GLN A 169 -7.37 -0.39 -10.14
N THR A 170 -6.10 -0.61 -9.79
CA THR A 170 -5.45 0.01 -8.65
C THR A 170 -4.03 0.40 -9.04
N ALA A 171 -3.33 1.14 -8.19
CA ALA A 171 -1.92 1.43 -8.36
C ALA A 171 -1.19 1.19 -7.03
N THR A 172 0.08 0.81 -7.15
CA THR A 172 0.97 0.52 -6.04
C THR A 172 2.13 1.51 -6.01
N LEU A 173 2.56 1.91 -4.82
CA LEU A 173 3.79 2.67 -4.61
C LEU A 173 4.65 1.92 -3.61
N TYR A 174 5.86 1.55 -4.02
CA TYR A 174 6.84 0.91 -3.16
C TYR A 174 7.66 1.98 -2.43
N HIS A 175 8.18 1.63 -1.26
CA HIS A 175 9.15 2.46 -0.54
C HIS A 175 10.56 2.27 -1.11
#